data_AF-A0A5K0WF39-F1
#
_entry.id   AF-A0A5K0WF39-F1
#
_cell.length_a   1.000
_cell.length_b   1.000
_cell.length_c   1.000
_cell.angle_alpha   90.00
_cell.angle_beta   90.00
_cell.angle_gamma   90.00
#
_symmetry.space_group_name_H-M   'P 1'
#
loop_
_entity.id
_entity.type
_entity.pdbx_description
1 polymer ?
#
loop_
_entity_poly.entity_id
_entity_poly.type
_entity_poly.pdbx_seq_one_letter_code
_entity_poly.pdbx_strand_id
1 'polypeptide(L)' 'GVLLSGPPGTGKTLFARTLSKESGLPFVFASGAEFNNSEKSGAARINEIFSMARRN' A
#
# COMPACT_ATOMS: atom_id res chain seq x y z
N GLY A 1 -12.05 3.86 3.63
CA GLY A 1 -10.58 4.09 3.54
C GLY A 1 -10.17 5.06 4.62
N VAL A 2 -8.90 5.06 5.02
CA VAL A 2 -8.33 5.95 6.04
C VAL A 2 -7.11 6.64 5.44
N LEU A 3 -6.91 7.93 5.72
CA LEU A 3 -5.74 8.70 5.30
C LEU A 3 -4.89 9.05 6.53
N LEU A 4 -3.63 8.61 6.55
CA LEU A 4 -2.65 8.98 7.58
C LEU A 4 -1.76 10.12 7.06
N SER A 5 -1.84 11.30 7.69
CA SER A 5 -1.07 12.50 7.31
C SER A 5 -0.26 13.05 8.48
N GLY A 6 0.84 13.74 8.19
CA GLY A 6 1.72 14.40 9.18
C GLY A 6 3.19 14.44 8.75
N PRO A 7 4.08 15.10 9.52
CA PRO A 7 5.51 15.22 9.22
C PRO A 7 6.22 13.86 8.99
N PRO A 8 7.34 13.81 8.25
CA PRO A 8 8.13 12.58 8.13
C PRO A 8 8.59 12.10 9.53
N GLY A 9 8.65 10.78 9.73
CA GLY A 9 9.07 10.21 11.02
C GLY A 9 7.97 10.00 12.07
N THR A 10 6.72 10.44 11.84
CA THR A 10 5.61 10.21 12.80
C THR A 10 5.03 8.78 12.82
N GLY A 11 5.78 7.79 12.32
CA GLY A 11 5.39 6.38 12.44
C GLY A 11 4.24 5.88 11.56
N LYS A 12 3.71 6.67 10.60
CA LYS A 12 2.57 6.29 9.73
C LYS A 12 2.72 4.92 9.07
N THR A 13 3.88 4.67 8.44
CA THR A 13 4.18 3.39 7.77
C THR A 13 4.32 2.24 8.77
N LEU A 14 4.94 2.52 9.92
CA LEU A 14 5.10 1.54 10.99
C LEU A 14 3.74 1.14 11.56
N PHE A 15 2.86 2.11 11.80
CA PHE A 15 1.50 1.88 12.29
C PHE A 15 0.71 0.94 11.37
N ALA A 16 0.70 1.20 10.06
CA ALA A 16 -0.01 0.35 9.10
C ALA A 16 0.54 -1.10 9.07
N ARG A 17 1.86 -1.25 9.20
CA ARG A 17 2.53 -2.57 9.24
C ARG A 17 2.27 -3.31 10.55
N THR A 18 2.27 -2.63 11.68
CA THR A 18 1.98 -3.26 12.97
C THR A 18 0.51 -3.64 13.06
N LEU A 19 -0.40 -2.78 12.60
CA LEU A 19 -1.84 -3.07 12.61
C LEU A 19 -2.18 -4.33 11.80
N SER A 20 -1.60 -4.50 10.62
CA SER A 20 -1.78 -5.72 9.82
C SER A 20 -1.21 -6.95 10.49
N LYS A 21 -0.04 -6.85 11.13
CA LYS A 21 0.54 -7.94 11.93
C LYS A 21 -0.35 -8.34 13.12
N GLU A 22 -0.81 -7.37 13.91
CA GLU A 22 -1.65 -7.60 15.09
C GLU A 22 -3.03 -8.15 14.73
N SER A 23 -3.58 -7.72 13.59
CA SER A 23 -4.86 -8.25 13.08
C SER A 23 -4.73 -9.59 12.36
N GLY A 24 -3.51 -10.08 12.12
CA GLY A 24 -3.26 -11.29 11.33
C GLY A 24 -3.70 -11.17 9.87
N LEU A 25 -3.93 -9.95 9.37
CA LEU A 25 -4.41 -9.70 8.01
C LEU A 25 -3.24 -9.47 7.03
N PRO A 26 -3.40 -9.87 5.75
CA PRO A 26 -2.41 -9.58 4.72
C PRO A 26 -2.11 -8.09 4.59
N PHE A 27 -0.82 -7.74 4.59
CA PHE A 27 -0.38 -6.36 4.36
C PHE A 27 0.10 -6.17 2.93
N VAL A 28 -0.63 -5.38 2.14
CA VAL A 28 -0.23 -5.00 0.79
C VAL A 28 0.32 -3.58 0.82
N PHE A 29 1.60 -3.42 0.49
CA PHE A 29 2.28 -2.13 0.39
C PHE A 29 2.44 -1.71 -1.07
N ALA A 30 2.15 -0.44 -1.37
CA ALA A 30 2.38 0.16 -2.68
C ALA A 30 2.91 1.58 -2.51
N SER A 31 3.98 1.93 -3.23
CA SER A 31 4.55 3.28 -3.21
C SER A 31 4.16 4.06 -4.46
N GLY A 32 3.77 5.33 -4.29
CA GLY A 32 3.48 6.25 -5.39
C GLY A 32 4.59 6.33 -6.44
N ALA A 33 5.85 6.21 -6.00
CA ALA A 33 7.02 6.26 -6.88
C ALA A 33 7.11 5.06 -7.85
N GLU A 34 6.54 3.90 -7.48
CA GLU A 34 6.52 2.70 -8.33
C GLU A 34 5.61 2.88 -9.56
N PHE A 35 4.68 3.83 -9.51
CA PHE A 35 3.73 4.11 -10.59
C PHE A 35 4.23 5.19 -11.57
N ASN A 36 5.35 5.86 -11.27
CA ASN A 36 5.84 7.01 -12.03
C ASN A 36 6.79 6.62 -13.19
N ASN A 37 7.21 5.35 -13.25
CA ASN A 37 8.06 4.84 -14.33
C ASN A 37 7.23 4.05 -15.35
N SER A 38 7.32 4.48 -16.61
CA SER A 38 6.86 3.81 -17.84
C SER A 38 5.38 3.94 -18.21
N GLU A 39 5.17 4.90 -19.10
CA GLU A 39 4.20 5.10 -20.20
C GLU A 39 3.13 4.04 -20.59
N LYS A 40 3.04 2.83 -20.03
CA LYS A 40 2.02 1.84 -20.48
C LYS A 40 1.37 0.93 -19.44
N SER A 41 1.60 1.06 -18.12
CA SER A 41 1.06 0.04 -17.18
C SER A 41 0.61 0.49 -15.78
N GLY A 42 0.53 1.79 -15.48
CA GLY A 42 0.12 2.25 -14.14
C GLY A 42 -1.23 1.65 -13.68
N ALA A 43 -2.25 1.65 -14.54
CA ALA A 43 -3.56 1.08 -14.25
C ALA A 43 -3.55 -0.46 -14.12
N ALA A 44 -2.79 -1.15 -14.97
CA ALA A 44 -2.66 -2.61 -14.90
C ALA A 44 -2.00 -3.03 -13.58
N ARG A 45 -1.00 -2.28 -13.12
CA ARG A 45 -0.34 -2.53 -11.83
C ARG A 45 -1.27 -2.29 -10.64
N ILE A 46 -2.06 -1.21 -10.67
CA ILE A 46 -3.10 -0.97 -9.66
C ILE A 46 -4.07 -2.17 -9.61
N ASN A 47 -4.55 -2.62 -10.76
CA ASN A 47 -5.46 -3.76 -10.85
C ASN A 47 -4.83 -5.06 -10.30
N GLU A 48 -3.55 -5.30 -10.54
CA GLU A 48 -2.81 -6.43 -10.00
C GLU A 48 -2.72 -6.38 -8.47
N ILE A 49 -2.36 -5.22 -7.91
CA ILE A 49 -2.28 -5.00 -6.45
C ILE A 49 -3.65 -5.27 -5.80
N PHE A 50 -4.74 -4.75 -6.38
CA PHE A 50 -6.09 -5.01 -5.89
C PHE A 50 -6.51 -6.47 -6.08
N SER A 51 -6.04 -7.14 -7.13
CA SER A 51 -6.29 -8.58 -7.33
C SER A 51 -5.58 -9.44 -6.29
N MET A 52 -4.34 -9.09 -5.91
CA MET A 52 -3.61 -9.74 -4.83
C MET A 52 -4.27 -9.53 -3.47
N ALA A 53 -4.74 -8.31 -3.20
CA ALA A 53 -5.44 -7.97 -1.96
C ALA A 53 -6.81 -8.67 -1.81
N ARG A 54 -7.47 -9.06 -2.91
CA ARG A 54 -8.72 -9.84 -2.87
C ARG A 54 -8.50 -11.35 -2.75
N ARG A 55 -7.30 -11.83 -3.08
CA ARG A 55 -6.98 -13.27 -3.10
C ARG A 55 -6.43 -13.79 -1.77
N ASN A 56 -5.90 -12.90 -0.93
CA ASN A 56 -5.40 -13.21 0.42
C ASN A 56 -6.35 -12.62 1.45
#